data_AF-A0A4Y4DQE8-F1
#
_entry.id   AF-A0A4Y4DQE8-F1
#
_cell.length_a   1.000
_cell.length_b   1.000
_cell.length_c   1.000
_cell.angle_alpha   90.00
_cell.angle_beta   90.00
_cell.angle_gamma   90.00
#
_symmetry.space_group_name_H-M   'P 1'
#
loop_
_entity.id
_entity.type
_entity.pdbx_description
1 polymer ?
#
loop_
_entity_poly.entity_id
_entity_poly.type
_entity_poly.pdbx_seq_one_letter_code
_entity_poly.pdbx_strand_id
1 'polypeptide(L)'
;MSYMKDQLIKKLPTGMTIPEPLERAWNWMEAQGWGSGEGEEYFLTPYAGERQMGIVFSTDRTLEGWFEEGQNGFDKMFPIAEISGDGGIGLMWLRGDGEIAFAGLGGFGPFLLAESAIDFLRLIAIGKHELDSLLLTMEAEDEEATAHAEFRSWVISEFGVEVPLTWEECPDPDPFEAWIESLEN
;
A
#
# COMPACT_ATOMS: atom_id res chain seq x y z
N MET A 1 2.84 15.08 12.20
CA MET A 1 1.97 13.91 11.99
C MET A 1 1.23 14.20 10.71
N SER A 2 1.18 13.24 9.79
CA SER A 2 0.54 13.47 8.49
C SER A 2 -0.97 13.55 8.65
N TYR A 3 -1.62 14.34 7.81
CA TYR A 3 -3.08 14.42 7.79
C TYR A 3 -3.71 13.05 7.50
N MET A 4 -3.11 12.28 6.57
CA MET A 4 -3.50 10.90 6.28
C MET A 4 -3.52 10.03 7.54
N LYS A 5 -2.43 10.06 8.32
CA LYS A 5 -2.34 9.28 9.57
C LYS A 5 -3.37 9.75 10.60
N ASP A 6 -3.57 11.07 10.72
CA ASP A 6 -4.57 11.63 11.64
C ASP A 6 -5.98 11.12 11.37
N GLN A 7 -6.32 10.87 10.10
CA GLN A 7 -7.62 10.27 9.74
C GLN A 7 -7.64 8.77 9.99
N LEU A 8 -6.63 8.04 9.54
CA LEU A 8 -6.61 6.57 9.59
C LEU A 8 -6.51 6.03 11.02
N ILE A 9 -5.75 6.68 11.91
CA ILE A 9 -5.55 6.21 13.30
C ILE A 9 -6.85 6.09 14.10
N LYS A 10 -7.89 6.85 13.71
CA LYS A 10 -9.22 6.82 14.35
C LYS A 10 -9.97 5.51 14.05
N LYS A 11 -9.58 4.82 12.98
CA LYS A 11 -10.26 3.63 12.44
C LYS A 11 -9.42 2.35 12.61
N LEU A 12 -8.17 2.46 13.08
CA LEU A 12 -7.27 1.32 13.19
C LEU A 12 -7.82 0.24 14.13
N PRO A 13 -7.70 -1.05 13.76
CA PRO A 13 -7.95 -2.16 14.67
C PRO A 13 -7.04 -2.11 15.90
N THR A 14 -7.51 -2.73 16.98
CA THR A 14 -6.73 -2.79 18.23
C THR A 14 -5.41 -3.53 18.00
N GLY A 15 -4.31 -2.91 18.43
CA GLY A 15 -2.96 -3.49 18.32
C GLY A 15 -2.24 -3.18 17.00
N MET A 16 -2.91 -2.54 16.03
CA MET A 16 -2.29 -2.09 14.81
C MET A 16 -1.73 -0.66 14.97
N THR A 17 -0.58 -0.40 14.35
CA THR A 17 0.02 0.94 14.30
C THR A 17 0.48 1.26 12.88
N ILE A 18 0.35 2.51 12.46
CA ILE A 18 0.96 2.98 11.21
C ILE A 18 2.49 2.91 11.36
N PRO A 19 3.20 2.19 10.47
CA PRO A 19 4.66 2.17 10.49
C PRO A 19 5.25 3.56 10.24
N GLU A 20 6.32 3.87 10.96
CA GLU A 20 6.96 5.19 10.91
C GLU A 20 7.45 5.61 9.51
N PRO A 21 8.06 4.71 8.68
CA PRO A 21 8.42 5.05 7.30
C PRO A 21 7.23 5.48 6.44
N LEU A 22 6.08 4.83 6.62
CA LEU A 22 4.85 5.14 5.87
C LEU A 22 4.30 6.52 6.28
N GLU A 23 4.33 6.85 7.57
CA GLU A 23 4.00 8.20 8.03
C GLU A 23 4.93 9.26 7.44
N ARG A 24 6.25 9.03 7.38
CA ARG A 24 7.19 9.97 6.75
C ARG A 24 6.87 10.18 5.28
N ALA A 25 6.55 9.11 4.56
CA ALA A 25 6.17 9.15 3.16
C ALA A 25 4.92 10.02 2.95
N TRP A 26 3.87 9.79 3.75
CA TRP A 26 2.66 10.62 3.68
C TRP A 26 2.93 12.08 4.00
N ASN A 27 3.70 12.39 5.06
CA ASN A 27 4.07 13.77 5.37
C ASN A 27 4.83 14.43 4.21
N TRP A 28 5.72 13.69 3.55
CA TRP A 28 6.49 14.21 2.43
C TRP A 28 5.60 14.50 1.22
N MET A 29 4.73 13.58 0.82
CA MET A 29 3.77 13.77 -0.28
C MET A 29 2.81 14.95 0.03
N GLU A 30 2.35 15.05 1.27
CA GLU A 30 1.52 16.17 1.75
C GLU A 30 2.26 17.52 1.65
N ALA A 31 3.54 17.55 2.00
CA ALA A 31 4.37 18.75 1.89
C ALA A 31 4.59 19.20 0.43
N GLN A 32 4.51 18.27 -0.53
CA GLN A 32 4.50 18.61 -1.96
C GLN A 32 3.14 19.13 -2.45
N GLY A 33 2.09 19.01 -1.63
CA GLY A 33 0.73 19.39 -2.02
C GLY A 33 0.04 18.35 -2.91
N TRP A 34 0.44 17.08 -2.84
CA TRP A 34 -0.13 15.99 -3.65
C TRP A 34 -1.36 15.33 -3.02
N GLY A 35 -1.73 15.77 -1.82
CA GLY A 35 -2.96 15.36 -1.18
C GLY A 35 -4.14 16.22 -1.62
N SER A 36 -5.32 15.62 -1.70
CA SER A 36 -6.55 16.34 -1.98
C SER A 36 -7.75 15.64 -1.31
N GLY A 37 -8.89 16.33 -1.25
CA GLY A 37 -10.03 15.94 -0.42
C GLY A 37 -9.86 16.37 1.03
N GLU A 38 -10.82 15.99 1.87
CA GLU A 38 -10.82 16.25 3.31
C GLU A 38 -11.56 15.12 4.05
N GLY A 39 -11.21 14.90 5.31
CA GLY A 39 -11.91 13.98 6.20
C GLY A 39 -11.85 12.54 5.69
N GLU A 40 -13.01 11.96 5.40
CA GLU A 40 -13.10 10.56 4.93
C GLU A 40 -12.78 10.41 3.45
N GLU A 41 -12.90 11.48 2.65
CA GLU A 41 -12.62 11.47 1.21
C GLU A 41 -11.18 11.92 0.90
N TYR A 42 -10.31 11.96 1.91
CA TYR A 42 -8.92 12.38 1.73
C TYR A 42 -8.11 11.32 1.02
N PHE A 43 -7.28 11.77 0.09
CA PHE A 43 -6.42 10.90 -0.69
C PHE A 43 -5.05 11.51 -0.93
N LEU A 44 -4.10 10.64 -1.27
CA LEU A 44 -2.70 11.01 -1.46
C LEU A 44 -2.03 10.10 -2.48
N THR A 45 -1.25 10.68 -3.40
CA THR A 45 -0.49 9.97 -4.43
C THR A 45 1.01 10.21 -4.28
N PRO A 46 1.86 9.27 -4.74
CA PRO A 46 3.32 9.43 -4.77
C PRO A 46 3.83 10.27 -5.96
N TYR A 47 2.97 11.05 -6.61
CA TYR A 47 3.31 11.94 -7.73
C TYR A 47 2.28 13.08 -7.82
N ALA A 48 2.66 14.15 -8.54
CA ALA A 48 1.79 15.29 -8.80
C ALA A 48 0.78 15.00 -9.91
N GLY A 49 -0.44 15.55 -9.80
CA GLY A 49 -1.41 15.59 -10.90
C GLY A 49 -2.65 14.73 -10.66
N GLU A 50 -3.22 14.21 -11.74
CA GLU A 50 -4.44 13.39 -11.69
C GLU A 50 -4.13 11.94 -11.28
N ARG A 51 -5.06 11.31 -10.58
CA ARG A 51 -4.96 9.95 -10.04
C ARG A 51 -5.10 8.89 -11.14
N GLN A 52 -4.07 8.77 -11.98
CA GLN A 52 -4.09 7.91 -13.15
C GLN A 52 -3.05 6.80 -13.11
N MET A 53 -2.10 6.83 -12.18
CA MET A 53 -0.96 5.90 -12.13
C MET A 53 -0.75 5.40 -10.71
N GLY A 54 -0.60 4.10 -10.55
CA GLY A 54 -0.13 3.47 -9.33
C GLY A 54 -1.08 3.59 -8.14
N ILE A 55 -0.48 3.45 -6.96
CA ILE A 55 -1.22 3.44 -5.70
C ILE A 55 -1.84 4.81 -5.39
N VAL A 56 -3.08 4.77 -4.91
CA VAL A 56 -3.78 5.94 -4.35
C VAL A 56 -4.11 5.64 -2.90
N PHE A 57 -3.39 6.24 -1.97
CA PHE A 57 -3.74 6.16 -0.55
C PHE A 57 -5.05 6.90 -0.30
N SER A 58 -5.93 6.32 0.52
CA SER A 58 -7.24 6.90 0.81
C SER A 58 -7.76 6.54 2.19
N THR A 59 -8.58 7.42 2.76
CA THR A 59 -9.13 7.30 4.13
C THR A 59 -10.50 6.62 4.24
N ASP A 60 -11.08 6.24 3.09
CA ASP A 60 -12.40 5.62 2.95
C ASP A 60 -12.36 4.16 2.49
N ARG A 61 -11.18 3.56 2.32
CA ARG A 61 -11.09 2.17 1.84
C ARG A 61 -11.66 1.21 2.87
N THR A 62 -12.44 0.24 2.39
CA THR A 62 -13.12 -0.78 3.20
C THR A 62 -12.73 -2.17 2.72
N LEU A 63 -12.92 -3.19 3.55
CA LEU A 63 -12.79 -4.59 3.13
C LEU A 63 -14.09 -5.15 2.51
N GLU A 64 -15.09 -4.30 2.30
CA GLU A 64 -16.41 -4.73 1.81
C GLU A 64 -16.27 -5.47 0.46
N GLY A 65 -16.94 -6.62 0.36
CA GLY A 65 -16.82 -7.50 -0.81
C GLY A 65 -15.64 -8.47 -0.77
N TRP A 66 -14.67 -8.27 0.13
CA TRP A 66 -13.55 -9.19 0.36
C TRP A 66 -13.66 -9.91 1.70
N PHE A 67 -13.88 -9.16 2.77
CA PHE A 67 -13.99 -9.64 4.14
C PHE A 67 -15.10 -8.91 4.89
N GLU A 68 -15.95 -9.68 5.57
CA GLU A 68 -17.06 -9.15 6.36
C GLU A 68 -16.66 -8.95 7.83
N GLU A 69 -17.24 -7.92 8.47
CA GLU A 69 -17.04 -7.69 9.89
C GLU A 69 -17.41 -8.94 10.72
N GLY A 70 -16.50 -9.34 11.60
CA GLY A 70 -16.67 -10.53 12.45
C GLY A 70 -16.12 -11.83 11.86
N GLN A 71 -15.67 -11.84 10.60
CA GLN A 71 -14.85 -12.94 10.09
C GLN A 71 -13.51 -13.01 10.81
N ASN A 72 -12.96 -14.23 10.91
CA ASN A 72 -11.63 -14.44 11.48
C ASN A 72 -10.59 -13.65 10.64
N GLY A 73 -9.65 -12.98 11.31
CA GLY A 73 -8.63 -12.17 10.65
C GLY A 73 -9.06 -10.78 10.18
N PHE A 74 -10.35 -10.42 10.22
CA PHE A 74 -10.83 -9.07 9.86
C PHE A 74 -10.10 -7.97 10.65
N ASP A 75 -9.88 -8.18 11.95
CA ASP A 75 -9.16 -7.25 12.84
C ASP A 75 -7.64 -7.19 12.59
N LYS A 76 -7.10 -8.03 11.71
CA LYS A 76 -5.69 -8.06 11.32
C LYS A 76 -5.41 -7.36 10.00
N MET A 77 -6.45 -6.89 9.31
CA MET A 77 -6.32 -6.20 8.03
C MET A 77 -6.84 -4.78 8.15
N PHE A 78 -6.16 -3.84 7.48
CA PHE A 78 -6.62 -2.46 7.41
C PHE A 78 -6.32 -1.86 6.03
N PRO A 79 -7.36 -1.64 5.20
CA PRO A 79 -7.22 -0.99 3.91
C PRO A 79 -6.64 0.41 4.04
N ILE A 80 -5.68 0.74 3.18
CA ILE A 80 -5.05 2.06 3.15
C ILE A 80 -4.99 2.68 1.75
N ALA A 81 -5.25 1.90 0.71
CA ALA A 81 -5.10 2.36 -0.66
C ALA A 81 -5.92 1.57 -1.68
N GLU A 82 -6.14 2.20 -2.83
CA GLU A 82 -6.45 1.56 -4.10
C GLU A 82 -5.14 1.28 -4.83
N ILE A 83 -4.98 0.08 -5.37
CA ILE A 83 -3.73 -0.38 -6.01
C ILE A 83 -3.88 -0.74 -7.49
N SER A 84 -5.12 -0.78 -8.00
CA SER A 84 -5.44 -1.06 -9.40
C SER A 84 -6.77 -0.41 -9.78
N GLY A 85 -6.97 -0.13 -11.07
CA GLY A 85 -8.16 0.56 -11.58
C GLY A 85 -9.44 -0.27 -11.59
N ASP A 86 -9.34 -1.56 -11.24
CA ASP A 86 -10.46 -2.50 -11.11
C ASP A 86 -10.99 -2.62 -9.67
N GLY A 87 -10.49 -1.78 -8.75
CA GLY A 87 -10.91 -1.74 -7.35
C GLY A 87 -10.06 -2.61 -6.42
N GLY A 88 -8.88 -3.05 -6.85
CA GLY A 88 -7.93 -3.72 -5.99
C GLY A 88 -7.49 -2.84 -4.82
N ILE A 89 -7.30 -3.47 -3.66
CA ILE A 89 -7.08 -2.80 -2.38
C ILE A 89 -5.71 -3.13 -1.82
N GLY A 90 -4.93 -2.10 -1.51
CA GLY A 90 -3.71 -2.21 -0.72
C GLY A 90 -4.03 -2.04 0.77
N LEU A 91 -3.53 -2.96 1.60
CA LEU A 91 -3.81 -3.01 3.03
C LEU A 91 -2.56 -3.26 3.87
N MET A 92 -2.64 -2.85 5.14
CA MET A 92 -1.72 -3.31 6.19
C MET A 92 -2.24 -4.62 6.78
N TRP A 93 -1.32 -5.55 7.00
CA TRP A 93 -1.57 -6.83 7.63
C TRP A 93 -0.77 -6.96 8.92
N LEU A 94 -1.47 -7.09 10.05
CA LEU A 94 -0.90 -7.36 11.36
C LEU A 94 -0.59 -8.86 11.49
N ARG A 95 0.70 -9.20 11.44
CA ARG A 95 1.20 -10.56 11.55
C ARG A 95 1.17 -11.07 12.99
N GLY A 96 1.27 -12.38 13.17
CA GLY A 96 1.22 -13.04 14.48
C GLY A 96 2.38 -12.69 15.43
N ASP A 97 3.48 -12.16 14.90
CA ASP A 97 4.62 -11.64 15.66
C ASP A 97 4.45 -10.18 16.09
N GLY A 98 3.38 -9.51 15.64
CA GLY A 98 3.09 -8.11 15.92
C GLY A 98 3.67 -7.13 14.89
N GLU A 99 4.37 -7.60 13.87
CA GLU A 99 4.89 -6.78 12.78
C GLU A 99 3.80 -6.47 11.75
N ILE A 100 4.00 -5.37 10.99
CA ILE A 100 3.10 -4.96 9.92
C ILE A 100 3.74 -5.28 8.56
N ALA A 101 3.08 -6.14 7.80
CA ALA A 101 3.33 -6.34 6.38
C ALA A 101 2.28 -5.62 5.52
N PHE A 102 2.51 -5.59 4.21
CA PHE A 102 1.65 -4.95 3.22
C PHE A 102 1.21 -5.99 2.21
N ALA A 103 -0.09 -6.00 1.93
CA ALA A 103 -0.71 -6.97 1.04
C ALA A 103 -1.72 -6.31 0.11
N GLY A 104 -2.04 -7.01 -0.98
CA GLY A 104 -3.05 -6.65 -1.95
C GLY A 104 -4.21 -7.64 -1.93
N LEU A 105 -5.41 -7.13 -2.16
CA LEU A 105 -6.59 -7.89 -2.56
C LEU A 105 -6.96 -7.43 -3.97
N GLY A 106 -6.71 -8.26 -4.97
CA GLY A 106 -6.91 -7.91 -6.39
C GLY A 106 -7.65 -9.00 -7.15
N GLY A 107 -7.87 -8.78 -8.45
CA GLY A 107 -8.68 -9.68 -9.28
C GLY A 107 -8.23 -11.16 -9.32
N PHE A 108 -6.97 -11.43 -8.98
CA PHE A 108 -6.39 -12.78 -8.94
C PHE A 108 -6.30 -13.39 -7.53
N GLY A 109 -6.76 -12.68 -6.49
CA GLY A 109 -6.75 -13.14 -5.12
C GLY A 109 -5.90 -12.27 -4.18
N PRO A 110 -5.71 -12.72 -2.92
CA PRO A 110 -4.81 -12.08 -1.97
C PRO A 110 -3.35 -12.34 -2.32
N PHE A 111 -2.47 -11.34 -2.14
CA PHE A 111 -1.02 -11.50 -2.34
C PHE A 111 -0.21 -10.55 -1.46
N LEU A 112 1.03 -10.92 -1.15
CA LEU A 112 1.97 -10.09 -0.41
C LEU A 112 2.59 -9.03 -1.33
N LEU A 113 2.56 -7.77 -0.91
CA LEU A 113 3.25 -6.67 -1.59
C LEU A 113 4.65 -6.45 -1.03
N ALA A 114 4.78 -6.44 0.29
CA ALA A 114 6.04 -6.25 0.98
C ALA A 114 5.98 -6.67 2.45
N GLU A 115 7.10 -7.16 2.99
CA GLU A 115 7.19 -7.55 4.40
C GLU A 115 7.46 -6.38 5.35
N SER A 116 7.89 -5.22 4.81
CA SER A 116 8.25 -4.05 5.60
C SER A 116 7.74 -2.77 4.95
N ALA A 117 7.57 -1.71 5.76
CA ALA A 117 7.16 -0.41 5.24
C ALA A 117 8.18 0.20 4.29
N ILE A 118 9.48 -0.06 4.48
CA ILE A 118 10.51 0.45 3.58
C ILE A 118 10.43 -0.29 2.23
N ASP A 119 10.26 -1.61 2.23
CA ASP A 119 10.11 -2.38 1.00
C ASP A 119 8.82 -2.02 0.26
N PHE A 120 7.74 -1.76 0.98
CA PHE A 120 6.51 -1.25 0.38
C PHE A 120 6.73 0.09 -0.33
N LEU A 121 7.45 1.02 0.31
CA LEU A 121 7.79 2.31 -0.32
C LEU A 121 8.74 2.15 -1.51
N ARG A 122 9.66 1.17 -1.47
CA ARG A 122 10.52 0.82 -2.61
C ARG A 122 9.69 0.30 -3.77
N LEU A 123 8.72 -0.57 -3.53
CA LEU A 123 7.79 -1.07 -4.55
C LEU A 123 7.02 0.09 -5.19
N ILE A 124 6.42 0.97 -4.38
CA ILE A 124 5.68 2.15 -4.88
C ILE A 124 6.60 3.07 -5.71
N ALA A 125 7.85 3.25 -5.29
CA ALA A 125 8.83 4.07 -5.97
C ALA A 125 9.32 3.51 -7.32
N ILE A 126 8.98 2.26 -7.66
CA ILE A 126 9.13 1.76 -9.03
C ILE A 126 8.22 2.56 -9.97
N GLY A 127 7.04 2.94 -9.47
CA GLY A 127 6.08 3.77 -10.18
C GLY A 127 5.28 3.00 -11.20
N LYS A 128 4.79 1.81 -10.86
CA LYS A 128 3.90 1.02 -11.74
C LYS A 128 2.52 1.65 -11.83
N HIS A 129 1.83 1.50 -12.96
CA HIS A 129 0.42 1.91 -13.08
C HIS A 129 -0.51 1.11 -12.15
N GLU A 130 -0.24 -0.17 -11.89
CA GLU A 130 -0.98 -0.99 -10.94
C GLU A 130 -0.03 -1.86 -10.12
N LEU A 131 -0.40 -2.16 -8.88
CA LEU A 131 0.29 -3.13 -8.02
C LEU A 131 -0.52 -4.43 -7.99
N ASP A 132 -0.52 -5.16 -9.09
CA ASP A 132 -1.10 -6.50 -9.19
C ASP A 132 -0.01 -7.58 -9.23
N SER A 133 -0.27 -8.73 -8.60
CA SER A 133 0.62 -9.90 -8.55
C SER A 133 1.25 -10.28 -9.91
N LEU A 134 0.52 -10.16 -11.02
CA LEU A 134 1.02 -10.52 -12.36
C LEU A 134 1.93 -9.46 -12.99
N LEU A 135 1.89 -8.23 -12.45
CA LEU A 135 2.59 -7.06 -13.00
C LEU A 135 3.84 -6.69 -12.19
N LEU A 136 4.01 -7.24 -10.98
CA LEU A 136 5.11 -6.88 -10.09
C LEU A 136 6.50 -7.09 -10.72
N THR A 137 6.68 -8.16 -11.49
CA THR A 137 7.96 -8.53 -12.14
C THR A 137 8.21 -7.79 -13.45
N MET A 138 7.24 -7.04 -13.98
CA MET A 138 7.41 -6.23 -15.19
C MET A 138 8.12 -4.92 -14.85
N GLU A 139 8.70 -4.23 -15.82
CA GLU A 139 9.16 -2.85 -15.62
C GLU A 139 7.95 -1.91 -15.64
N ALA A 140 8.04 -0.77 -14.97
CA ALA A 140 7.07 0.31 -15.13
C ALA A 140 7.22 0.95 -16.53
N GLU A 141 6.13 1.45 -17.11
CA GLU A 141 6.23 2.21 -18.35
C GLU A 141 6.94 3.55 -18.13
N ASP A 142 7.56 4.09 -19.18
CA ASP A 142 8.37 5.32 -19.11
C ASP A 142 7.60 6.50 -18.49
N GLU A 143 6.31 6.64 -18.81
CA GLU A 143 5.47 7.72 -18.28
C GLU A 143 5.24 7.56 -16.77
N GLU A 144 4.96 6.34 -16.33
CA GLU A 144 4.69 6.01 -14.93
C GLU A 144 5.94 6.20 -14.06
N ALA A 145 7.09 5.70 -14.54
CA ALA A 145 8.39 5.87 -13.90
C ALA A 145 8.80 7.35 -13.82
N THR A 146 8.48 8.13 -14.86
CA THR A 146 8.74 9.58 -14.88
C THR A 146 7.87 10.30 -13.85
N ALA A 147 6.58 9.96 -13.74
CA ALA A 147 5.69 10.56 -12.75
C ALA A 147 6.19 10.32 -11.30
N HIS A 148 6.72 9.13 -11.02
CA HIS A 148 7.20 8.75 -9.69
C HIS A 148 8.65 9.15 -9.39
N ALA A 149 9.36 9.79 -10.34
CA ALA A 149 10.80 10.05 -10.22
C ALA A 149 11.18 10.87 -8.97
N GLU A 150 10.35 11.85 -8.59
CA GLU A 150 10.57 12.66 -7.38
C GLU A 150 10.41 11.83 -6.11
N PHE A 151 9.34 11.03 -6.02
CA PHE A 151 9.12 10.14 -4.87
C PHE A 151 10.21 9.07 -4.78
N ARG A 152 10.61 8.48 -5.91
CA ARG A 152 11.73 7.55 -5.98
C ARG A 152 13.02 8.17 -5.43
N SER A 153 13.34 9.39 -5.87
CA SER A 153 14.52 10.10 -5.40
C SER A 153 14.48 10.37 -3.90
N TRP A 154 13.29 10.72 -3.38
CA TRP A 154 13.09 10.91 -1.95
C TRP A 154 13.25 9.61 -1.17
N VAL A 155 12.63 8.49 -1.59
CA VAL A 155 12.76 7.17 -0.92
C VAL A 155 14.22 6.74 -0.82
N ILE A 156 14.98 6.87 -1.91
CA ILE A 156 16.42 6.54 -1.94
C ILE A 156 17.19 7.41 -0.92
N SER A 157 16.94 8.72 -0.92
CA SER A 157 17.66 9.65 -0.05
C SER A 157 17.28 9.54 1.43
N GLU A 158 16.00 9.35 1.74
CA GLU A 158 15.48 9.34 3.11
C GLU A 158 15.87 8.04 3.84
N PHE A 159 15.78 6.91 3.15
CA PHE A 159 15.99 5.59 3.77
C PHE A 159 17.34 4.97 3.44
N GLY A 160 18.13 5.58 2.53
CA GLY A 160 19.44 5.06 2.13
C GLY A 160 19.34 3.71 1.43
N VAL A 161 18.28 3.49 0.67
CA VAL A 161 17.96 2.23 -0.04
C VAL A 161 18.09 2.38 -1.55
N GLU A 162 18.20 1.26 -2.24
CA GLU A 162 18.06 1.21 -3.69
C GLU A 162 16.63 0.82 -4.08
N VAL A 163 16.08 1.51 -5.09
CA VAL A 163 14.82 1.14 -5.71
C VAL A 163 15.14 0.37 -6.99
N PRO A 164 14.63 -0.86 -7.17
CA PRO A 164 14.89 -1.65 -8.38
C PRO A 164 14.08 -1.13 -9.59
N LEU A 165 14.25 -1.76 -10.75
CA LEU A 165 13.44 -1.49 -11.96
C LEU A 165 12.16 -2.34 -12.00
N THR A 166 12.24 -3.56 -11.48
CA THR A 166 11.13 -4.49 -11.30
C THR A 166 11.05 -4.88 -9.83
N TRP A 167 9.91 -5.39 -9.40
CA TRP A 167 9.83 -6.03 -8.08
C TRP A 167 10.12 -7.52 -8.17
N GLU A 168 10.22 -8.15 -7.01
CA GLU A 168 10.40 -9.59 -6.89
C GLU A 168 9.09 -10.31 -7.22
N GLU A 169 9.21 -11.56 -7.66
CA GLU A 169 8.05 -12.44 -7.82
C GLU A 169 7.43 -12.70 -6.45
N CYS A 170 6.09 -12.79 -6.38
CA CYS A 170 5.42 -13.19 -5.15
C CYS A 170 5.96 -14.55 -4.69
N PRO A 171 6.21 -14.75 -3.38
CA PRO A 171 6.67 -16.04 -2.90
C PRO A 171 5.64 -17.13 -3.23
N ASP A 172 6.11 -18.36 -3.49
CA ASP A 172 5.25 -19.54 -3.68
C ASP A 172 5.60 -20.61 -2.62
N PRO A 173 4.70 -20.90 -1.65
CA PRO A 173 3.37 -20.28 -1.49
C PRO A 173 3.44 -18.84 -0.97
N ASP A 174 2.45 -18.01 -1.32
CA ASP A 174 2.37 -16.63 -0.85
C ASP A 174 1.99 -16.62 0.64
N PRO A 175 2.75 -15.93 1.52
CA PRO A 175 2.49 -15.97 2.96
C PRO A 175 1.16 -15.35 3.38
N PHE A 176 0.69 -14.34 2.64
CA PHE A 176 -0.58 -13.68 2.92
C PHE A 176 -1.74 -14.55 2.44
N GLU A 177 -1.64 -15.12 1.23
CA GLU A 177 -2.62 -16.09 0.72
C GLU A 177 -2.75 -17.30 1.66
N ALA A 178 -1.63 -17.93 2.03
CA ALA A 178 -1.61 -19.07 2.94
C ALA A 178 -2.18 -18.73 4.32
N TRP A 179 -1.99 -17.49 4.79
CA TRP A 179 -2.61 -17.02 6.02
C TRP A 179 -4.13 -16.91 5.87
N ILE A 180 -4.62 -16.31 4.78
CA ILE A 180 -6.06 -16.20 4.49
C ILE A 180 -6.72 -17.60 4.47
N GLU A 181 -6.13 -18.56 3.75
CA GLU A 181 -6.62 -19.94 3.70
C GLU A 181 -6.67 -20.60 5.09
N SER A 182 -5.73 -20.26 5.97
CA SER A 182 -5.71 -20.79 7.34
C SER A 182 -6.86 -20.27 8.22
N LEU A 183 -7.49 -19.15 7.86
CA LEU A 183 -8.61 -18.56 8.60
C LEU A 183 -9.93 -19.28 8.32
N GLU A 184 -10.04 -19.97 7.18
CA GLU A 184 -11.23 -20.72 6.75
C GLU A 184 -11.27 -22.15 7.33
N ASN A 185 -10.17 -22.63 7.91
CA ASN A 185 -10.00 -23.95 8.50
C ASN A 185 -10.21 -23.95 10.02
#